data_AF-A0A7J9D2Q1-F1
#
_entry.id   AF-A0A7J9D2Q1-F1
#
_cell.length_a   1.000
_cell.length_b   1.000
_cell.length_c   1.000
_cell.angle_alpha   90.00
_cell.angle_beta   90.00
_cell.angle_gamma   90.00
#
_symmetry.space_group_name_H-M   'P 1'
#
loop_
_entity.id
_entity.type
_entity.pdbx_description
1 polymer ?
#
loop_
_entity_poly.entity_id
_entity_poly.type
_entity_poly.pdbx_seq_one_letter_code
_entity_poly.pdbx_strand_id
1 'polypeptide(L)'
;MKMTLELTLNMLTIRNSTKKLWLLNLPSKIKITIWKISWNFLSTRVNMLLRKLTNTTIYPRCGVGIENMDHLFRECPVSISVWKELSCQAFLQENHLEFVQWLTWVFLKNSAP
;
A
#
# COMPACT_ATOMS: atom_id res chain seq x y z
N MET A 1 23.03 4.31 -12.42
CA MET A 1 22.52 5.71 -12.37
C MET A 1 21.00 5.81 -12.39
N LYS A 2 20.25 4.99 -13.17
CA LYS A 2 18.76 4.97 -13.12
C LYS A 2 18.17 4.52 -11.77
N MET A 3 18.78 3.51 -11.14
CA MET A 3 18.29 2.92 -9.88
C MET A 3 18.34 3.87 -8.67
N THR A 4 19.26 4.83 -8.65
CA THR A 4 19.42 5.79 -7.54
C THR A 4 18.39 6.91 -7.59
N LEU A 5 17.94 7.30 -8.79
CA LEU A 5 16.94 8.35 -8.99
C LEU A 5 15.51 7.87 -8.69
N GLU A 6 15.18 6.61 -9.00
CA GLU A 6 13.90 6.01 -8.61
C GLU A 6 13.78 5.87 -7.09
N LEU A 7 14.87 5.49 -6.41
CA LEU A 7 14.90 5.44 -4.95
C LEU A 7 14.72 6.82 -4.32
N THR A 8 15.37 7.87 -4.84
CA THR A 8 15.21 9.23 -4.28
C THR A 8 13.82 9.82 -4.58
N LEU A 9 13.24 9.55 -5.74
CA LEU A 9 11.88 9.98 -6.10
C LEU A 9 10.82 9.30 -5.22
N ASN A 10 10.98 8.00 -4.95
CA ASN A 10 10.13 7.26 -4.02
C ASN A 10 10.25 7.80 -2.59
N MET A 11 11.47 8.12 -2.14
CA MET A 11 11.72 8.71 -0.81
C MET A 11 11.02 10.07 -0.63
N LEU A 12 11.08 10.93 -1.65
CA LEU A 12 10.40 12.24 -1.63
C LEU A 12 8.88 12.07 -1.61
N THR A 13 8.35 11.14 -2.40
CA THR A 13 6.92 10.82 -2.45
C THR A 13 6.41 10.33 -1.11
N ILE A 14 7.09 9.36 -0.49
CA ILE A 14 6.75 8.83 0.84
C ILE A 14 6.81 9.93 1.89
N ARG A 15 7.82 10.79 1.86
CA ARG A 15 7.96 11.89 2.82
C ARG A 15 6.82 12.90 2.71
N ASN A 16 6.42 13.25 1.49
CA ASN A 16 5.30 14.17 1.26
C ASN A 16 3.97 13.57 1.70
N SER A 17 3.71 12.30 1.36
CA SER A 17 2.53 11.55 1.82
C SER A 17 2.46 11.45 3.34
N THR A 18 3.59 11.17 3.98
CA THR A 18 3.70 11.06 5.44
C THR A 18 3.33 12.39 6.12
N LYS A 19 3.83 13.52 5.63
CA LYS A 19 3.45 14.84 6.17
C LYS A 19 1.94 15.06 6.13
N LYS A 20 1.29 14.78 4.99
CA LYS A 20 -0.16 14.92 4.83
C LYS A 20 -0.92 14.00 5.79
N LEU A 21 -0.47 12.74 5.93
CA LEU A 21 -1.07 11.76 6.83
C LEU A 21 -1.07 12.20 8.30
N TRP A 22 0.03 12.80 8.78
CA TRP A 22 0.13 13.21 10.19
C TRP A 22 -0.84 14.33 10.56
N LEU A 23 -1.27 15.14 9.59
CA LEU A 23 -2.24 16.21 9.76
C LEU A 23 -3.69 15.72 9.87
N LEU A 24 -3.98 14.47 9.49
CA LEU A 24 -5.33 13.93 9.55
C LEU A 24 -5.76 13.62 10.99
N ASN A 25 -7.05 13.78 11.30
CA ASN A 25 -7.61 13.38 12.60
C ASN A 25 -7.87 11.86 12.66
N LEU A 26 -6.79 11.07 12.57
CA LEU A 26 -6.84 9.60 12.62
C LEU A 26 -6.17 9.08 13.91
N PRO A 27 -6.65 7.96 14.47
CA PRO A 27 -5.96 7.26 15.55
C PRO A 27 -4.49 6.98 15.21
N SER A 28 -3.59 7.16 16.18
CA SER A 28 -2.14 6.99 15.99
C SER A 28 -1.77 5.61 15.44
N LYS A 29 -2.50 4.56 15.83
CA LYS A 29 -2.31 3.20 15.32
C LYS A 29 -2.49 3.12 13.80
N ILE A 30 -3.47 3.84 13.25
CA ILE A 30 -3.73 3.90 11.81
C ILE A 30 -2.59 4.66 11.11
N LYS A 31 -2.20 5.83 11.63
CA LYS A 31 -1.09 6.63 11.07
C LYS A 31 0.22 5.84 11.01
N ILE A 32 0.60 5.16 12.09
CA ILE A 32 1.82 4.33 12.15
C ILE A 32 1.72 3.17 11.17
N THR A 33 0.55 2.54 11.05
CA THR A 33 0.34 1.42 10.12
C THR A 33 0.53 1.89 8.67
N ILE A 34 -0.14 2.97 8.26
CA ILE A 34 -0.01 3.54 6.91
C ILE A 34 1.43 3.96 6.62
N TRP A 35 2.12 4.56 7.60
CA TRP A 35 3.52 4.91 7.46
C TRP A 35 4.37 3.66 7.19
N LYS A 36 4.24 2.60 8.00
CA LYS A 36 4.97 1.34 7.76
C LYS A 36 4.70 0.75 6.38
N ILE A 37 3.44 0.75 5.95
CA ILE A 37 3.04 0.26 4.62
C ILE A 37 3.69 1.12 3.52
N SER A 38 3.69 2.45 3.66
CA SER A 38 4.27 3.37 2.67
C SER A 38 5.77 3.15 2.45
N TRP A 39 6.47 2.67 3.48
CA TRP A 39 7.88 2.31 3.43
C TRP A 39 8.13 0.85 3.02
N ASN A 40 7.10 0.15 2.55
CA ASN A 40 7.17 -1.25 2.16
C ASN A 40 7.69 -2.18 3.30
N PHE A 41 7.38 -1.87 4.56
CA PHE A 41 7.84 -2.67 5.72
C PHE A 41 7.03 -3.93 5.98
N LEU A 42 5.89 -4.14 5.31
CA LEU A 42 5.12 -5.37 5.49
C LEU A 42 5.91 -6.58 4.95
N SER A 43 5.73 -7.72 5.61
CA SER A 43 6.32 -9.00 5.21
C SER A 43 5.57 -9.61 4.02
N THR A 44 5.44 -8.88 2.92
CA THR A 44 4.92 -9.41 1.66
C THR A 44 5.88 -10.49 1.14
N ARG A 45 5.41 -11.43 0.31
CA ARG A 45 6.30 -12.48 -0.23
C ARG A 45 7.43 -11.91 -1.08
N VAL A 46 7.19 -10.82 -1.81
CA VAL A 46 8.27 -10.11 -2.51
C VAL A 46 9.34 -9.63 -1.53
N ASN A 47 8.95 -9.02 -0.40
CA ASN A 47 9.90 -8.54 0.59
C ASN A 47 10.61 -9.69 1.34
N MET A 48 9.89 -10.79 1.59
CA MET A 48 10.49 -11.99 2.17
C MET A 48 11.50 -12.64 1.21
N LEU A 49 11.21 -12.67 -0.10
CA LEU A 49 12.14 -13.18 -1.12
C LEU A 49 13.42 -12.33 -1.16
N LEU A 50 13.28 -10.99 -1.17
CA LEU A 50 14.42 -10.07 -1.12
C LEU A 50 15.31 -10.29 0.11
N ARG A 51 14.71 -10.73 1.22
CA ARG A 51 15.41 -11.09 2.48
C ARG A 51 15.83 -12.55 2.55
N LYS A 52 15.65 -13.33 1.47
CA LYS A 52 15.95 -14.77 1.40
C LYS A 52 15.23 -15.62 2.45
N LEU A 53 14.03 -15.19 2.87
CA LEU A 53 13.18 -15.88 3.85
C LEU A 53 12.14 -16.79 3.20
N THR A 54 11.97 -16.71 1.88
CA THR A 54 11.04 -17.56 1.13
C THR A 54 11.53 -17.74 -0.31
N ASN A 55 11.10 -18.83 -0.95
CA ASN A 55 11.43 -19.15 -2.35
C ASN A 55 10.27 -18.87 -3.31
N THR A 56 9.14 -18.38 -2.80
CA THR A 56 7.91 -18.18 -3.58
C THR A 56 7.39 -16.76 -3.37
N THR A 57 7.02 -16.09 -4.44
CA THR A 57 6.39 -14.77 -4.39
C THR A 57 4.86 -14.82 -4.42
N ILE A 58 4.27 -16.00 -4.66
CA ILE A 58 2.83 -16.18 -4.79
C ILE A 58 2.13 -15.94 -3.45
N TYR A 59 1.02 -15.20 -3.49
CA TYR A 59 0.20 -14.98 -2.33
C TYR A 59 -0.50 -16.28 -1.90
N PRO A 60 -0.22 -16.83 -0.69
CA PRO A 60 -0.72 -18.15 -0.31
C PRO A 60 -2.24 -18.24 -0.23
N ARG A 61 -2.91 -17.11 -0.02
CA ARG A 61 -4.34 -17.08 0.27
C ARG A 61 -5.19 -17.13 -0.99
N CYS A 62 -4.82 -16.37 -2.02
CA CYS A 62 -5.54 -16.41 -3.30
C CYS A 62 -4.91 -17.38 -4.30
N GLY A 63 -3.58 -17.58 -4.25
CA GLY A 63 -2.85 -18.42 -5.21
C GLY A 63 -2.73 -17.85 -6.62
N VAL A 64 -3.28 -16.66 -6.90
CA VAL A 64 -3.44 -16.13 -8.28
C VAL A 64 -2.37 -15.10 -8.66
N GLY A 65 -1.69 -14.48 -7.71
CA GLY A 65 -0.76 -13.38 -8.00
C GLY A 65 0.44 -13.29 -7.07
N ILE A 66 1.39 -12.45 -7.46
CA ILE A 66 2.56 -12.09 -6.65
C ILE A 66 2.09 -11.25 -5.47
N GLU A 67 2.45 -11.62 -4.24
CA GLU A 67 2.18 -10.81 -3.05
C GLU A 67 3.14 -9.61 -3.00
N ASN A 68 2.77 -8.54 -3.69
CA ASN A 68 3.27 -7.19 -3.50
C ASN A 68 2.18 -6.32 -2.82
N MET A 69 2.43 -5.04 -2.60
CA MET A 69 1.46 -4.17 -1.92
C MET A 69 0.16 -3.98 -2.72
N ASP A 70 0.28 -3.83 -4.04
CA ASP A 70 -0.88 -3.65 -4.93
C ASP A 70 -1.79 -4.87 -4.94
N HIS A 71 -1.20 -6.05 -5.12
CA HIS A 71 -1.95 -7.27 -5.03
C HIS A 71 -2.57 -7.44 -3.64
N LEU A 72 -1.78 -7.26 -2.58
CA LEU A 72 -2.25 -7.45 -1.21
C LEU A 72 -3.43 -6.53 -0.85
N PHE A 73 -3.48 -5.29 -1.33
CA PHE A 73 -4.50 -4.32 -0.91
C PHE A 73 -5.55 -3.99 -1.98
N ARG A 74 -5.26 -4.14 -3.28
CA ARG A 74 -6.12 -3.68 -4.37
C ARG A 74 -6.58 -4.79 -5.31
N GLU A 75 -5.69 -5.70 -5.71
CA GLU A 75 -5.96 -6.63 -6.81
C GLU A 75 -6.35 -8.03 -6.33
N CYS A 76 -5.98 -8.41 -5.10
CA CYS A 76 -6.29 -9.72 -4.57
C CYS A 76 -7.80 -9.90 -4.43
N PRO A 77 -8.39 -11.00 -4.94
CA PRO A 77 -9.83 -11.26 -4.81
C PRO A 77 -10.34 -11.19 -3.36
N VAL A 78 -9.50 -11.61 -2.41
CA VAL A 78 -9.80 -11.51 -0.98
C VAL A 78 -9.95 -10.05 -0.55
N SER A 79 -8.99 -9.20 -0.91
CA SER A 79 -9.01 -7.78 -0.55
C SER A 79 -10.16 -7.04 -1.23
N ILE A 80 -10.42 -7.34 -2.51
CA ILE A 80 -11.58 -6.82 -3.25
C ILE A 80 -12.89 -7.17 -2.51
N SER A 81 -13.03 -8.41 -2.02
CA SER A 81 -14.22 -8.82 -1.29
C SER A 81 -14.41 -8.03 0.00
N VAL A 82 -13.34 -7.74 0.75
CA VAL A 82 -13.37 -6.91 1.95
C VAL A 82 -13.79 -5.47 1.62
N TRP A 83 -13.23 -4.88 0.56
CA TRP A 83 -13.64 -3.53 0.14
C TRP A 83 -15.10 -3.45 -0.27
N LYS A 84 -15.63 -4.50 -0.89
CA LYS A 84 -17.05 -4.60 -1.25
C LYS A 84 -17.94 -4.71 -0.01
N GLU A 85 -17.57 -5.55 0.95
CA GLU A 85 -18.30 -5.71 2.22
C GLU A 85 -18.35 -4.41 3.03
N LEU A 86 -17.26 -3.64 3.02
CA LEU A 86 -17.18 -2.32 3.64
C LEU A 86 -17.87 -1.20 2.82
N SER A 87 -18.54 -1.52 1.70
CA SER A 87 -19.14 -0.54 0.78
C SER A 87 -18.15 0.53 0.27
N CYS A 88 -16.86 0.18 0.20
CA CYS A 88 -15.74 1.06 -0.12
C CYS A 88 -15.10 0.75 -1.48
N GLN A 89 -15.78 -0.01 -2.34
CA GLN A 89 -15.27 -0.45 -3.65
C GLN A 89 -14.89 0.70 -4.59
N ALA A 90 -15.43 1.91 -4.39
CA ALA A 90 -15.07 3.09 -5.16
C ALA A 90 -13.57 3.41 -5.09
N PHE A 91 -12.88 3.07 -3.99
CA PHE A 91 -11.44 3.31 -3.85
C PHE A 91 -10.59 2.42 -4.76
N LEU A 92 -11.15 1.34 -5.32
CA LEU A 92 -10.44 0.44 -6.22
C LEU A 92 -10.45 0.90 -7.69
N GLN A 93 -11.20 1.95 -8.04
CA GLN A 93 -11.32 2.40 -9.43
C GLN A 93 -10.13 3.27 -9.90
N GLU A 94 -9.31 3.76 -8.97
CA GLU A 94 -8.16 4.63 -9.25
C GLU A 94 -6.90 3.84 -9.63
N ASN A 95 -6.90 3.28 -10.85
CA ASN A 95 -5.82 2.41 -11.34
C ASN A 95 -4.53 3.15 -11.75
N HIS A 96 -4.59 4.47 -11.93
CA HIS A 96 -3.44 5.26 -12.41
C HIS A 96 -2.50 5.71 -11.28
N LEU A 97 -2.90 5.52 -10.02
CA LEU A 97 -2.11 5.96 -8.87
C LEU A 97 -1.14 4.86 -8.43
N GLU A 98 0.13 5.27 -8.26
CA GLU A 98 1.14 4.49 -7.53
C GLU A 98 0.64 4.16 -6.13
N PHE A 99 1.02 3.00 -5.60
CA PHE A 99 0.45 2.46 -4.36
C PHE A 99 0.44 3.46 -3.19
N VAL A 100 1.57 4.14 -2.94
CA VAL A 100 1.68 5.12 -1.83
C VAL A 100 0.78 6.34 -2.07
N GLN A 101 0.65 6.78 -3.32
CA GLN A 101 -0.21 7.90 -3.70
C GLN A 101 -1.67 7.52 -3.53
N TRP A 102 -2.06 6.34 -4.00
CA TRP A 102 -3.39 5.75 -3.78
C TRP A 102 -3.72 5.65 -2.29
N LEU A 103 -2.83 5.06 -1.49
CA LEU A 103 -3.03 4.88 -0.05
C LEU A 103 -3.24 6.23 0.64
N THR A 104 -2.44 7.24 0.27
CA THR A 104 -2.59 8.60 0.80
C THR A 104 -3.93 9.21 0.39
N TRP A 105 -4.32 9.05 -0.87
CA TRP A 105 -5.59 9.55 -1.40
C TRP A 105 -6.81 8.94 -0.69
N VAL A 106 -6.80 7.62 -0.43
CA VAL A 106 -7.87 6.93 0.32
C VAL A 106 -8.10 7.62 1.66
N PHE A 107 -7.05 7.85 2.46
CA PHE A 107 -7.23 8.46 3.78
C PHE A 107 -7.54 9.96 3.71
N LEU A 108 -7.03 10.69 2.70
CA LEU A 108 -7.38 12.10 2.51
C LEU A 108 -8.87 12.30 2.15
N LYS A 109 -9.42 11.43 1.30
CA LYS A 109 -10.85 11.49 0.91
C LYS A 109 -11.80 11.21 2.07
N ASN A 110 -11.41 10.30 2.98
CA ASN A 110 -12.21 9.94 4.16
C ASN A 110 -12.02 10.91 5.34
N SER A 111 -11.16 11.92 5.21
CA SER A 111 -10.90 12.93 6.25
C SER A 111 -11.57 14.28 5.95
N ALA A 112 -12.24 14.42 4.81
CA ALA A 112 -13.10 15.56 4.54
C ALA A 112 -14.43 15.38 5.32
N PRO A 113 -14.96 16.45 5.92
CA PRO A 113 -16.25 16.41 6.62
C PRO A 113 -17.41 16.05 5.68
#